data_AF-A0A3A4PAR0-F1
#
_entry.id   AF-A0A3A4PAR0-F1
#
_cell.length_a   1.000
_cell.length_b   1.000
_cell.length_c   1.000
_cell.angle_alpha   90.00
_cell.angle_beta   90.00
_cell.angle_gamma   90.00
#
_symmetry.space_group_name_H-M   'P 1'
#
loop_
_entity.id
_entity.type
_entity.pdbx_description
1 polymer ?
#
loop_
_entity_poly.entity_id
_entity_poly.type
_entity_poly.pdbx_seq_one_letter_code
_entity_poly.pdbx_strand_id
1 'polypeptide(L)'
;MSRSYYAVLHATKAALLVHGIDVKRHASAKRLFGQLPVQKGEIEKEWAEILAHEQIQRDIADYIVSSEIEKEDAEVMVRDARNFSKRIKIYLEQKGVLSTDDNLDKI
;
A
#
# COMPACT_ATOMS: atom_id res chain seq x y z
N MET A 1 6.88 -8.62 -8.41
CA MET A 1 6.50 -8.37 -7.00
C MET A 1 7.13 -7.10 -6.41
N SER A 2 8.43 -6.81 -6.58
CA SER A 2 9.02 -5.64 -5.91
C SER A 2 8.29 -4.31 -6.20
N ARG A 3 7.89 -4.06 -7.46
CA ARG A 3 7.21 -2.81 -7.85
C ARG A 3 5.78 -2.65 -7.27
N SER A 4 4.99 -3.73 -7.19
CA SER A 4 3.64 -3.68 -6.58
C SER A 4 3.75 -3.39 -5.08
N TYR A 5 4.66 -4.09 -4.40
CA TYR A 5 4.95 -3.87 -2.99
C TYR A 5 5.41 -2.43 -2.72
N TYR A 6 6.36 -1.90 -3.50
CA TYR A 6 6.83 -0.53 -3.31
C TYR A 6 5.74 0.49 -3.60
N ALA A 7 4.85 0.26 -4.56
CA ALA A 7 3.69 1.13 -4.79
C ALA A 7 2.80 1.20 -3.54
N VAL A 8 2.44 0.04 -2.99
CA VAL A 8 1.62 -0.04 -1.75
C VAL A 8 2.33 0.60 -0.56
N LEU A 9 3.64 0.37 -0.41
CA LEU A 9 4.44 0.98 0.64
C LEU A 9 4.50 2.50 0.52
N HIS A 10 4.72 3.04 -0.68
CA HIS A 10 4.79 4.48 -0.90
C HIS A 10 3.43 5.13 -0.66
N ALA A 11 2.34 4.52 -1.12
CA ALA A 11 0.98 4.95 -0.82
C ALA A 11 0.71 4.92 0.70
N THR A 12 1.15 3.87 1.40
CA THR A 12 1.06 3.80 2.87
C THR A 12 1.80 4.94 3.56
N LYS A 13 3.01 5.26 3.10
CA LYS A 13 3.78 6.40 3.62
C LYS A 13 3.08 7.72 3.38
N ALA A 14 2.52 7.93 2.19
CA ALA A 14 1.76 9.14 1.89
C ALA A 14 0.56 9.31 2.82
N ALA A 15 -0.19 8.23 3.08
CA ALA A 15 -1.30 8.24 4.04
C ALA A 15 -0.84 8.60 5.47
N LEU A 16 0.33 8.14 5.89
CA LEU A 16 0.89 8.43 7.21
C LEU A 16 1.45 9.86 7.32
N LEU A 17 1.94 10.43 6.23
CA LEU A 17 2.41 11.82 6.18
C LEU A 17 1.28 12.82 6.47
N VAL A 18 0.04 12.50 6.12
CA VAL A 18 -1.15 13.30 6.51
C VAL A 18 -1.28 13.44 8.03
N HIS A 19 -0.80 12.45 8.78
CA HIS A 19 -0.77 12.48 10.24
C HIS A 19 0.55 13.04 10.80
N GLY A 20 1.41 13.63 9.96
CA GLY A 20 2.72 14.15 10.37
C GLY A 20 3.76 13.07 10.67
N ILE A 21 3.55 11.83 10.20
CA ILE A 21 4.42 10.69 10.50
C ILE A 21 5.25 10.32 9.28
N ASP A 22 6.56 10.55 9.35
CA ASP A 22 7.53 10.04 8.39
C ASP A 22 8.09 8.68 8.86
N VAL A 23 7.77 7.62 8.12
CA VAL A 23 8.18 6.26 8.46
C VAL A 23 9.41 5.82 7.67
N LYS A 24 10.52 5.64 8.40
CA LYS A 24 11.79 5.16 7.84
C LYS A 24 11.90 3.63 7.75
N ARG A 25 11.11 2.88 8.54
CA ARG A 25 11.17 1.40 8.63
C ARG A 25 9.89 0.73 8.13
N HIS A 26 10.03 -0.31 7.31
CA HIS A 26 8.90 -1.04 6.71
C HIS A 26 7.93 -1.63 7.74
N ALA A 27 8.45 -2.31 8.77
CA ALA A 27 7.62 -2.93 9.82
C ALA A 27 6.78 -1.91 10.60
N SER A 28 7.27 -0.68 10.72
CA SER A 28 6.55 0.42 11.38
C SER A 28 5.38 0.93 10.53
N ALA A 29 5.50 0.90 9.19
CA ALA A 29 4.49 1.43 8.28
C ALA A 29 3.16 0.66 8.40
N LYS A 30 3.21 -0.67 8.38
CA LYS A 30 2.01 -1.53 8.53
C LYS A 30 1.28 -1.28 9.85
N ARG A 31 2.02 -1.27 10.96
CA ARG A 31 1.45 -1.04 12.29
C ARG A 31 0.79 0.35 12.38
N LEU A 32 1.49 1.39 11.93
CA LEU A 32 1.00 2.77 12.00
C LEU A 32 -0.20 2.99 11.07
N PHE A 33 -0.21 2.37 9.89
CA PHE A 33 -1.35 2.43 8.97
C PHE A 33 -2.62 1.84 9.60
N GLY A 34 -2.49 0.71 10.31
CA GLY A 34 -3.61 0.15 11.07
C GLY A 34 -4.10 1.07 12.21
N GLN A 35 -3.18 1.72 12.92
CA GLN A 35 -3.51 2.52 14.11
C GLN A 35 -4.03 3.92 13.81
N LEU A 36 -3.61 4.52 12.69
CA LEU A 36 -3.93 5.91 12.38
C LEU A 36 -5.13 6.00 11.44
N PRO A 37 -5.01 5.80 10.11
CA PRO A 37 -6.16 5.96 9.23
C PRO A 37 -7.22 4.85 9.42
N VAL A 38 -6.83 3.60 9.72
CA VAL A 38 -7.80 2.49 9.80
C VAL A 38 -8.58 2.49 11.11
N GLN A 39 -7.91 2.48 12.26
CA GLN A 39 -8.60 2.51 13.56
C GLN A 39 -9.43 3.79 13.79
N LYS A 40 -9.07 4.91 13.16
CA LYS A 40 -9.87 6.14 13.21
C LYS A 40 -11.06 6.13 12.23
N GLY A 41 -11.24 5.06 11.46
CA GLY A 41 -12.34 4.92 10.51
C GLY A 41 -12.21 5.76 9.24
N GLU A 42 -11.01 6.27 8.94
CA GLU A 42 -10.78 7.08 7.74
C GLU A 42 -10.42 6.24 6.50
N ILE A 43 -9.93 5.02 6.74
CA ILE A 43 -9.66 3.99 5.73
C ILE A 43 -10.25 2.65 6.21
N GLU A 44 -10.78 1.88 5.28
CA GLU A 44 -11.41 0.59 5.53
C GLU A 44 -10.36 -0.48 5.89
N LYS A 45 -10.76 -1.45 6.72
CA LYS A 45 -9.85 -2.49 7.22
C LYS A 45 -9.23 -3.36 6.12
N GLU A 46 -9.97 -3.60 5.04
CA GLU A 46 -9.52 -4.40 3.88
C GLU A 46 -8.19 -3.90 3.29
N TRP A 47 -7.92 -2.59 3.35
CA TRP A 47 -6.66 -2.04 2.85
C TRP A 47 -5.47 -2.43 3.73
N ALA A 48 -5.66 -2.54 5.05
CA ALA A 48 -4.61 -3.06 5.93
C ALA A 48 -4.31 -4.54 5.66
N GLU A 49 -5.31 -5.31 5.22
CA GLU A 49 -5.17 -6.72 4.84
C GLU A 49 -4.38 -6.85 3.52
N ILE A 50 -4.66 -6.02 2.52
CA ILE A 50 -3.88 -5.93 1.27
C ILE A 50 -2.41 -5.60 1.56
N LEU A 51 -2.14 -4.58 2.39
CA LEU A 51 -0.77 -4.22 2.79
C LEU A 51 -0.07 -5.38 3.52
N ALA A 52 -0.80 -6.12 4.37
CA ALA A 52 -0.26 -7.29 5.05
C ALA A 52 0.12 -8.40 4.07
N HIS A 53 -0.75 -8.68 3.09
CA HIS A 53 -0.54 -9.69 2.07
C HIS A 53 0.66 -9.37 1.18
N GLU A 54 0.75 -8.15 0.65
CA GLU A 54 1.89 -7.69 -0.16
C GLU A 54 3.23 -7.83 0.57
N GLN A 55 3.25 -7.55 1.87
CA GLN A 55 4.46 -7.70 2.67
C GLN A 55 4.88 -9.16 2.84
N ILE A 56 3.93 -10.07 3.08
CA ILE A 56 4.18 -11.50 3.17
C ILE A 56 4.72 -12.04 1.84
N GLN A 57 4.09 -11.68 0.72
CA GLN A 57 4.52 -12.12 -0.60
C GLN A 57 5.92 -11.62 -0.96
N ARG A 58 6.24 -10.38 -0.58
CA ARG A 58 7.60 -9.85 -0.74
C ARG A 58 8.62 -10.62 0.11
N ASP A 59 8.27 -10.99 1.35
CA ASP A 59 9.17 -11.76 2.21
C ASP A 59 9.35 -13.20 1.67
N ILE A 60 8.30 -13.81 1.10
CA ILE A 60 8.39 -15.09 0.39
C ILE A 60 9.34 -14.97 -0.80
N ALA A 61 9.14 -13.97 -1.66
CA ALA A 61 9.95 -13.76 -2.87
C ALA A 61 11.44 -13.49 -2.57
N ASP A 62 11.74 -12.74 -1.50
CA ASP A 62 13.10 -12.34 -1.16
C ASP A 62 13.87 -13.43 -0.38
N TYR A 63 13.17 -14.33 0.33
CA TYR A 63 13.82 -15.26 1.28
C TYR A 63 13.55 -16.75 1.00
N ILE A 64 12.57 -17.12 0.17
CA ILE A 64 12.23 -18.53 -0.10
C ILE A 64 12.74 -18.93 -1.49
N VAL A 65 13.84 -19.71 -1.51
CA VAL A 65 14.55 -20.15 -2.71
C VAL A 65 13.73 -21.10 -3.61
N SER A 66 12.62 -21.66 -3.10
CA SER A 66 11.79 -22.65 -3.80
C SER A 66 10.37 -22.19 -4.14
N SER A 67 10.03 -20.90 -4.00
CA SER A 67 8.69 -20.45 -4.36
C SER A 67 8.62 -20.21 -5.87
N GLU A 68 8.05 -21.14 -6.61
CA GLU A 68 7.46 -20.84 -7.91
C GLU A 68 6.28 -19.90 -7.64
N ILE A 69 6.55 -18.59 -7.71
CA ILE A 69 5.51 -17.58 -7.70
C ILE A 69 4.71 -17.78 -8.99
N GLU A 70 3.45 -18.19 -8.85
CA GLU A 70 2.61 -18.42 -10.01
C GLU A 70 2.23 -17.08 -10.65
N LYS A 71 1.99 -17.11 -11.96
CA LYS A 71 1.55 -15.92 -12.71
C LYS A 71 0.29 -15.30 -12.10
N GLU A 72 -0.62 -16.12 -11.60
CA GLU A 72 -1.86 -15.71 -10.93
C GLU A 72 -1.59 -14.85 -9.70
N ASP A 73 -0.62 -15.24 -8.85
CA ASP A 73 -0.23 -14.49 -7.65
C ASP A 73 0.33 -13.11 -8.01
N ALA A 74 1.14 -13.04 -9.07
CA ALA A 74 1.68 -11.78 -9.56
C ALA A 74 0.57 -10.85 -10.09
N GLU A 75 -0.43 -11.39 -10.78
CA GLU A 75 -1.57 -10.62 -11.29
C GLU A 75 -2.45 -10.09 -10.14
N VAL A 76 -2.71 -10.92 -9.13
CA VAL A 76 -3.42 -10.52 -7.92
C VAL A 76 -2.70 -9.37 -7.22
N MET A 77 -1.38 -9.47 -7.01
CA MET A 77 -0.60 -8.40 -6.39
C MET A 77 -0.64 -7.09 -7.18
N VAL A 78 -0.49 -7.15 -8.51
CA VAL A 78 -0.57 -5.94 -9.34
C VAL A 78 -1.95 -5.29 -9.24
N ARG A 79 -3.02 -6.09 -9.25
CA ARG A 79 -4.40 -5.60 -9.11
C ARG A 79 -4.61 -4.97 -7.74
N ASP A 80 -4.20 -5.65 -6.67
CA ASP A 80 -4.40 -5.19 -5.30
C ASP A 80 -3.59 -3.91 -5.03
N ALA A 81 -2.35 -3.84 -5.51
CA ALA A 81 -1.52 -2.64 -5.45
C ALA A 81 -2.14 -1.45 -6.19
N ARG A 82 -2.75 -1.69 -7.36
CA ARG A 82 -3.46 -0.65 -8.12
C ARG A 82 -4.67 -0.15 -7.36
N ASN A 83 -5.48 -1.05 -6.80
CA ASN A 83 -6.66 -0.71 -6.02
C ASN A 83 -6.29 0.07 -4.75
N PHE A 84 -5.26 -0.40 -4.04
CA PHE A 84 -4.74 0.26 -2.85
C PHE A 84 -4.29 1.69 -3.16
N SER A 85 -3.49 1.86 -4.22
CA SER A 85 -2.99 3.17 -4.64
C SER A 85 -4.13 4.13 -4.99
N LYS A 86 -5.16 3.65 -5.71
CA LYS A 86 -6.37 4.43 -6.02
C LYS A 86 -7.11 4.86 -4.75
N ARG A 87 -7.30 3.95 -3.79
CA ARG A 87 -7.98 4.29 -2.53
C ARG A 87 -7.21 5.33 -1.72
N ILE A 88 -5.89 5.18 -1.62
CA ILE A 88 -5.05 6.16 -0.93
C ILE A 88 -5.12 7.51 -1.64
N LYS A 89 -5.12 7.56 -2.98
CA LYS A 89 -5.32 8.80 -3.73
C LYS A 89 -6.61 9.50 -3.30
N ILE A 90 -7.74 8.79 -3.31
CA ILE A 90 -9.04 9.31 -2.87
C ILE A 90 -8.97 9.81 -1.41
N TYR A 91 -8.32 9.05 -0.53
CA TYR A 91 -8.12 9.48 0.86
C TYR A 91 -7.34 10.79 0.97
N LEU A 92 -6.26 10.95 0.19
CA LEU A 92 -5.46 12.17 0.17
C LEU A 92 -6.24 13.37 -0.39
N GLU A 93 -7.05 13.15 -1.43
CA GLU A 93 -7.96 14.17 -1.96
C GLU A 93 -8.99 14.61 -0.91
N GLN A 94 -9.59 13.66 -0.17
CA GLN A 94 -10.50 13.96 0.95
C GLN A 94 -9.83 14.74 2.08
N LYS A 95 -8.51 14.58 2.25
CA LYS A 95 -7.70 15.31 3.23
C LYS A 95 -7.17 16.65 2.70
N GLY A 96 -7.45 17.00 1.45
CA GLY A 96 -7.04 18.26 0.82
C GLY A 96 -5.54 18.36 0.52
N VAL A 97 -4.82 17.23 0.49
CA VAL A 97 -3.36 17.18 0.26
C VAL A 97 -2.97 16.85 -1.19
N LEU A 98 -3.93 16.40 -2.01
CA LEU A 98 -3.72 16.16 -3.44
C LEU A 98 -4.77 16.92 -4.26
N SER A 99 -4.33 17.59 -5.33
CA SER A 99 -5.22 18.26 -6.29
C SER A 99 -5.57 17.30 -7.45
N THR A 100 -6.77 17.40 -7.99
CA THR A 100 -7.35 16.45 -8.98
C THR A 100 -6.56 16.32 -10.31
N ASP A 101 -5.59 17.21 -10.56
CA ASP A 101 -4.83 17.28 -11.83
C ASP A 101 -3.67 16.30 -11.97
N ASP A 102 -3.26 15.57 -10.91
CA ASP A 102 -2.22 14.55 -11.00
C ASP A 102 -2.77 13.25 -11.61
N ASN A 103 -2.95 13.28 -12.93
CA ASN A 103 -3.49 12.20 -13.74
C ASN A 103 -2.36 11.26 -14.18
N LEU A 104 -2.10 10.23 -13.36
CA LEU A 104 -1.17 9.13 -13.62
C LEU A 104 -1.79 8.01 -14.49
N ASP A 105 -2.91 8.26 -15.18
CA ASP A 105 -3.54 7.30 -16.12
C ASP A 105 -2.72 7.05 -17.41
N LYS A 106 -1.41 7.31 -17.39
CA LYS A 106 -0.45 6.99 -18.45
C LYS A 106 0.67 6.07 -17.95
N ILE A 107 0.33 4.88 -17.42
CA ILE A 107 1.25 3.73 -17.36
C ILE A 107 0.48 2.44 -17.63
#